data_AF-A0A5N5D021-F1
#
_entry.id   AF-A0A5N5D021-F1
#
_cell.length_a   1.000
_cell.length_b   1.000
_cell.length_c   1.000
_cell.angle_alpha   90.00
_cell.angle_beta   90.00
_cell.angle_gamma   90.00
#
_symmetry.space_group_name_H-M   'P 1'
#
loop_
_entity.id
_entity.type
_entity.pdbx_description
1 polymer ?
#
loop_
_entity_poly.entity_id
_entity_poly.type
_entity_poly.pdbx_seq_one_letter_code
_entity_poly.pdbx_strand_id
1 'polypeptide(L)'
;FPNPDLGSYISFRDRLRHIEEPFALKIPKAAWRGNINNSVREALMAVVNNTSSSDGGESDWADVATMKGHRLHMAEFCKYMFAIHTEGIAWSGRLRYLQNCESVAVVHQPLEYQAHYYDLLVEEGPEQNYIAVRNDFSDLEEKIKHYLARPALAERVAKTSAATFRDRYLTPAAEACYWRRMVRSWADCQAFKPEQYEDVHQSDGSVWKKQRGVDWEAFLVRDPGFKLEFPGKEKEKEKGKDGRGEDGR
;
A
#
# COMPACT_ATOMS: atom_id res chain seq x y z
N PHE A 1 4.14 2.36 -10.03
CA PHE A 1 3.82 1.15 -9.25
C PHE A 1 3.00 0.24 -10.17
N PRO A 2 3.37 -1.03 -10.38
CA PRO A 2 4.36 -1.80 -9.64
C PRO A 2 5.63 -2.04 -10.48
N ASN A 3 6.73 -1.42 -10.08
CA ASN A 3 8.04 -2.01 -10.36
C ASN A 3 8.41 -2.81 -9.09
N PRO A 4 9.11 -3.95 -9.21
CA PRO A 4 9.36 -4.91 -8.11
C PRO A 4 10.22 -4.37 -6.95
N ASP A 5 10.58 -3.10 -6.99
CA ASP A 5 11.64 -2.46 -6.22
C ASP A 5 11.32 -2.26 -4.73
N LEU A 6 10.12 -2.66 -4.26
CA LEU A 6 9.75 -2.61 -2.85
C LEU A 6 10.14 -3.90 -2.09
N GLY A 7 10.13 -5.05 -2.77
CA GLY A 7 10.34 -6.35 -2.14
C GLY A 7 9.27 -6.73 -1.10
N SER A 8 9.55 -7.80 -0.33
CA SER A 8 8.67 -8.23 0.77
C SER A 8 8.69 -7.22 1.92
N TYR A 9 7.61 -7.17 2.70
CA TYR A 9 7.50 -6.26 3.84
C TYR A 9 8.57 -6.54 4.91
N ILE A 10 8.89 -7.82 5.15
CA ILE A 10 9.98 -8.23 6.04
C ILE A 10 11.32 -7.68 5.54
N SER A 11 11.64 -7.92 4.26
CA SER A 11 12.90 -7.43 3.68
C SER A 11 12.98 -5.90 3.67
N PHE A 12 11.86 -5.21 3.46
CA PHE A 12 11.80 -3.75 3.60
C PHE A 12 12.18 -3.31 5.01
N ARG A 13 11.60 -3.92 6.04
CA ARG A 13 11.90 -3.61 7.45
C ARG A 13 13.35 -3.90 7.83
N ASP A 14 13.91 -5.00 7.34
CA ASP A 14 15.31 -5.33 7.58
C ASP A 14 16.25 -4.30 6.94
N ARG A 15 15.96 -3.82 5.72
CA ARG A 15 16.74 -2.77 5.07
C ARG A 15 16.69 -1.44 5.81
N LEU A 16 15.57 -1.11 6.46
CA LEU A 16 15.45 0.15 7.20
C LEU A 16 16.50 0.28 8.32
N ARG A 17 16.91 -0.84 8.95
CA ARG A 17 17.96 -0.85 9.97
C ARG A 17 19.32 -0.32 9.49
N HIS A 18 19.52 -0.26 8.17
CA HIS A 18 20.75 0.20 7.54
C HIS A 18 20.61 1.57 6.83
N ILE A 19 19.38 2.11 6.73
CA ILE A 19 19.07 3.32 5.96
C ILE A 19 18.53 4.43 6.87
N GLU A 20 17.84 4.05 7.95
CA GLU A 20 17.24 5.00 8.86
C GLU A 20 18.29 5.76 9.67
N GLU A 21 18.26 7.08 9.53
CA GLU A 21 19.04 8.00 10.34
C GLU A 21 18.28 8.42 11.61
N PRO A 22 18.98 8.74 12.72
CA PRO A 22 18.38 9.38 13.89
C PRO A 22 17.54 10.61 13.51
N PHE A 23 16.43 10.85 14.20
CA PHE A 23 15.48 11.92 13.86
C PHE A 23 16.14 13.28 13.62
N ALA A 24 17.09 13.66 14.47
CA ALA A 24 17.81 14.94 14.40
C ALA A 24 18.69 15.09 13.14
N LEU A 25 19.06 13.99 12.47
CA LEU A 25 19.86 13.98 11.25
C LEU A 25 19.00 13.86 9.97
N LYS A 26 17.68 13.65 10.12
CA LYS A 26 16.77 13.56 8.97
C LYS A 26 16.64 14.93 8.29
N ILE A 27 16.40 14.91 6.98
CA ILE A 27 16.17 16.09 6.14
C ILE A 27 14.91 16.82 6.66
N PRO A 28 15.00 18.11 7.03
CA PRO A 28 13.91 18.88 7.64
C PRO A 28 12.89 19.37 6.61
N LYS A 29 12.43 18.48 5.72
CA LYS A 29 11.43 18.75 4.69
C LYS A 29 10.31 17.72 4.70
N ALA A 30 9.14 18.12 4.21
CA ALA A 30 8.05 17.22 3.89
C ALA A 30 8.22 16.60 2.50
N ALA A 31 8.26 15.27 2.43
CA ALA A 31 8.52 14.54 1.20
C ALA A 31 7.29 13.81 0.66
N TRP A 32 7.12 13.88 -0.66
CA TRP A 32 6.15 13.08 -1.39
C TRP A 32 6.63 12.76 -2.80
N ARG A 33 6.38 11.52 -3.25
CA ARG A 33 6.47 11.12 -4.66
C ARG A 33 5.29 10.26 -5.07
N GLY A 34 4.59 10.66 -6.13
CA GLY A 34 3.44 9.90 -6.64
C GLY A 34 2.99 10.31 -8.04
N ASN A 35 1.94 9.65 -8.51
CA ASN A 35 1.27 9.98 -9.76
C ASN A 35 0.05 10.84 -9.45
N ILE A 36 -0.22 11.84 -10.28
CA ILE A 36 -1.40 12.69 -10.18
C ILE A 36 -2.57 11.94 -10.80
N ASN A 37 -3.42 11.37 -9.95
CA ASN A 37 -4.50 10.47 -10.37
C ASN A 37 -5.79 10.65 -9.56
N ASN A 38 -5.86 11.70 -8.74
CA ASN A 38 -7.04 12.12 -8.00
C ASN A 38 -6.89 13.58 -7.55
N SER A 39 -7.98 14.19 -7.08
CA SER A 39 -8.04 15.59 -6.65
C SER A 39 -7.16 15.90 -5.44
N VAL A 40 -7.02 14.98 -4.48
CA VAL A 40 -6.16 15.15 -3.29
C VAL A 40 -4.70 15.37 -3.70
N ARG A 41 -4.20 14.59 -4.66
CA ARG A 41 -2.82 14.72 -5.14
C ARG A 41 -2.62 15.94 -6.03
N GLU A 42 -3.65 16.32 -6.79
CA GLU A 42 -3.65 17.60 -7.53
C GLU A 42 -3.55 18.78 -6.56
N ALA A 43 -4.31 18.78 -5.47
CA ALA A 43 -4.26 19.80 -4.44
C ALA A 43 -2.89 19.90 -3.77
N LEU A 44 -2.28 18.76 -3.38
CA LEU A 44 -0.93 18.73 -2.83
C LEU A 44 0.10 19.38 -3.77
N MET A 45 0.07 19.03 -5.06
CA MET A 45 0.97 19.63 -6.05
C MET A 45 0.72 21.12 -6.23
N ALA A 46 -0.55 21.55 -6.25
CA ALA A 46 -0.91 22.95 -6.42
C ALA A 46 -0.37 23.83 -5.28
N VAL A 47 -0.53 23.38 -4.03
CA VAL A 47 -0.02 24.11 -2.85
C VAL A 47 1.50 24.27 -2.92
N VAL A 48 2.24 23.19 -3.19
CA VAL A 48 3.72 23.25 -3.22
C VAL A 48 4.26 24.05 -4.41
N ASN A 49 3.61 23.96 -5.58
CA ASN A 49 4.02 24.73 -6.76
C ASN A 49 3.79 26.23 -6.59
N ASN A 50 2.68 26.62 -5.97
CA ASN A 50 2.38 28.03 -5.67
C ASN A 50 3.44 28.63 -4.75
N THR A 51 3.87 27.89 -3.72
CA THR A 51 4.92 28.34 -2.79
C THR A 51 6.32 28.35 -3.39
N SER A 52 6.60 27.49 -4.38
CA SER A 52 7.92 27.43 -5.05
C SER A 52 8.06 28.52 -6.11
N SER A 53 6.95 28.91 -6.74
CA SER A 53 6.93 29.92 -7.81
C SER A 53 7.02 31.36 -7.27
N SER A 54 6.69 31.61 -6.00
CA SER A 54 6.84 32.92 -5.37
C SER A 54 8.29 33.33 -5.12
N ASP A 55 9.20 32.37 -4.89
CA ASP A 55 10.62 32.63 -4.59
C ASP A 55 11.60 32.15 -5.68
N GLY A 56 11.10 31.59 -6.80
CA GLY A 56 11.92 31.18 -7.94
C GLY A 56 12.90 30.02 -7.66
N GLY A 57 12.72 29.33 -6.53
CA GLY A 57 13.60 28.25 -6.05
C GLY A 57 12.83 27.04 -5.52
N GLU A 58 13.56 25.97 -5.18
CA GLU A 58 13.02 24.78 -4.53
C GLU A 58 12.46 25.14 -3.15
N SER A 59 11.28 24.64 -2.78
CA SER A 59 10.66 24.90 -1.47
C SER A 59 11.61 24.54 -0.31
N ASP A 60 11.76 25.44 0.65
CA ASP A 60 12.59 25.26 1.84
C ASP A 60 12.01 24.22 2.81
N TRP A 61 10.68 24.08 2.84
CA TRP A 61 9.93 23.20 3.75
C TRP A 61 9.45 21.90 3.09
N ALA A 62 9.40 21.81 1.76
CA ALA A 62 8.89 20.65 1.03
C ALA A 62 9.83 20.16 -0.07
N ASP A 63 9.86 18.83 -0.23
CA ASP A 63 10.37 18.14 -1.40
C ASP A 63 9.23 17.25 -1.96
N VAL A 64 8.36 17.84 -2.76
CA VAL A 64 7.19 17.19 -3.36
C VAL A 64 7.32 17.22 -4.87
N ALA A 65 7.26 16.05 -5.51
CA ALA A 65 7.37 15.94 -6.96
C ALA A 65 6.60 14.73 -7.49
N THR A 66 6.30 14.74 -8.79
CA THR A 66 5.77 13.55 -9.46
C THR A 66 6.86 12.47 -9.59
N MET A 67 6.46 11.21 -9.74
CA MET A 67 7.41 10.10 -9.91
C MET A 67 8.28 10.20 -11.17
N LYS A 68 7.86 10.95 -12.19
CA LYS A 68 8.58 11.05 -13.46
C LYS A 68 9.83 11.91 -13.27
N GLY A 69 11.00 11.27 -13.27
CA GLY A 69 12.31 11.95 -13.12
C GLY A 69 12.77 12.19 -11.67
N HIS A 70 11.89 12.06 -10.67
CA HIS A 70 12.20 12.32 -9.26
C HIS A 70 11.88 11.12 -8.36
N ARG A 71 12.00 9.90 -8.88
CA ARG A 71 11.61 8.70 -8.14
C ARG A 71 12.44 8.52 -6.86
N LEU A 72 11.76 8.29 -5.74
CA LEU A 72 12.38 7.83 -4.49
C LEU A 72 11.98 6.37 -4.21
N HIS A 73 12.93 5.56 -3.75
CA HIS A 73 12.60 4.27 -3.16
C HIS A 73 11.88 4.48 -1.82
N MET A 74 11.02 3.53 -1.44
CA MET A 74 10.20 3.67 -0.24
C MET A 74 11.04 3.86 1.03
N ALA A 75 12.20 3.22 1.12
CA ALA A 75 13.11 3.36 2.26
C ALA A 75 13.80 4.74 2.31
N GLU A 76 13.88 5.46 1.19
CA GLU A 76 14.50 6.79 1.16
C GLU A 76 13.64 7.85 1.82
N PHE A 77 12.33 7.63 1.93
CA PHE A 77 11.46 8.50 2.72
C PHE A 77 11.85 8.51 4.21
N CYS A 78 12.51 7.47 4.73
CA CYS A 78 13.03 7.46 6.10
C CYS A 78 14.16 8.48 6.33
N LYS A 79 14.73 9.06 5.26
CA LYS A 79 15.72 10.14 5.38
C LYS A 79 15.07 11.49 5.68
N TYR A 80 13.75 11.64 5.53
CA TYR A 80 13.03 12.90 5.73
C TYR A 80 12.33 12.92 7.08
N MET A 81 12.26 14.10 7.71
CA MET A 81 11.52 14.29 8.96
C MET A 81 10.02 14.06 8.77
N PHE A 82 9.46 14.49 7.63
CA PHE A 82 8.02 14.39 7.37
C PHE A 82 7.76 13.63 6.07
N ALA A 83 6.94 12.59 6.14
CA ALA A 83 6.56 11.78 5.00
C ALA A 83 5.07 11.90 4.73
N ILE A 84 4.71 12.50 3.58
CA ILE A 84 3.32 12.78 3.23
C ILE A 84 2.66 11.52 2.67
N HIS A 85 1.49 11.22 3.19
CA HIS A 85 0.57 10.23 2.70
C HIS A 85 -0.57 10.89 1.91
N THR A 86 -0.96 10.23 0.82
CA THR A 86 -2.12 10.59 0.00
C THR A 86 -2.82 9.31 -0.45
N GLU A 87 -4.14 9.30 -0.43
CA GLU A 87 -4.96 8.30 -1.11
C GLU A 87 -4.70 8.28 -2.62
N GLY A 88 -5.15 7.23 -3.29
CA GLY A 88 -5.01 7.04 -4.74
C GLY A 88 -6.37 6.82 -5.38
N ILE A 89 -6.48 5.77 -6.19
CA ILE A 89 -7.78 5.28 -6.68
C ILE A 89 -8.61 4.70 -5.52
N ALA A 90 -7.94 4.22 -4.49
CA ALA A 90 -8.51 3.78 -3.22
C ALA A 90 -7.53 4.16 -2.08
N TRP A 91 -7.60 3.46 -0.95
CA TRP A 91 -6.57 3.59 0.09
C TRP A 91 -5.17 3.30 -0.49
N SER A 92 -4.16 4.02 -0.01
CA SER A 92 -2.79 3.78 -0.46
C SER A 92 -2.03 2.89 0.52
N GLY A 93 -1.57 1.75 0.02
CA GLY A 93 -0.64 0.88 0.74
C GLY A 93 0.67 1.54 1.17
N ARG A 94 0.94 2.79 0.76
CA ARG A 94 2.13 3.56 1.15
C ARG A 94 2.18 3.85 2.67
N LEU A 95 1.04 4.15 3.32
CA LEU A 95 1.06 4.66 4.71
C LEU A 95 1.80 3.71 5.65
N ARG A 96 1.51 2.41 5.58
CA ARG A 96 2.19 1.40 6.41
C ARG A 96 3.70 1.46 6.27
N TYR A 97 4.24 1.71 5.07
CA TYR A 97 5.68 1.75 4.85
C TYR A 97 6.29 3.04 5.43
N LEU A 98 5.61 4.17 5.33
CA LEU A 98 6.08 5.43 5.93
C LEU A 98 6.11 5.33 7.45
N GLN A 99 5.12 4.67 8.06
CA GLN A 99 5.01 4.44 9.50
C GLN A 99 6.02 3.41 10.05
N ASN A 100 6.87 2.81 9.19
CA ASN A 100 7.99 1.99 9.64
C ASN A 100 9.26 2.81 9.90
N CYS A 101 9.32 4.06 9.46
CA CYS A 101 10.40 4.97 9.81
C CYS A 101 9.99 5.74 11.09
N GLU A 102 10.95 6.17 11.89
CA GLU A 102 10.79 7.26 12.87
C GLU A 102 10.74 8.61 12.14
N SER A 103 9.93 8.70 11.09
CA SER A 103 9.56 9.94 10.40
C SER A 103 8.11 10.28 10.78
N VAL A 104 7.77 11.56 10.81
CA VAL A 104 6.39 11.98 11.07
C VAL A 104 5.54 11.71 9.83
N ALA A 105 4.54 10.84 9.97
CA ALA A 105 3.53 10.67 8.93
C ALA A 105 2.63 11.90 8.86
N VAL A 106 2.49 12.50 7.68
CA VAL A 106 1.57 13.60 7.41
C VAL A 106 0.44 13.06 6.55
N VAL A 107 -0.79 13.08 7.04
CA VAL A 107 -1.92 12.37 6.42
C VAL A 107 -3.06 13.36 6.18
N HIS A 108 -3.55 13.42 4.95
CA HIS A 108 -4.71 14.26 4.65
C HIS A 108 -5.98 13.71 5.30
N GLN A 109 -6.89 14.62 5.65
CA GLN A 109 -8.16 14.33 6.30
C GLN A 109 -9.31 15.14 5.67
N PRO A 110 -10.52 14.56 5.61
CA PRO A 110 -10.84 13.17 5.94
C PRO A 110 -10.29 12.18 4.90
N LEU A 111 -9.89 10.99 5.35
CA LEU A 111 -9.63 9.83 4.48
C LEU A 111 -10.95 9.27 3.96
N GLU A 112 -11.06 9.07 2.64
CA GLU A 112 -12.27 8.51 2.01
C GLU A 112 -12.29 6.97 2.07
N TYR A 113 -11.11 6.35 2.00
CA TYR A 113 -10.93 4.90 1.97
C TYR A 113 -10.32 4.39 3.27
N GLN A 114 -10.85 3.25 3.74
CA GLN A 114 -10.40 2.64 4.98
C GLN A 114 -9.36 1.55 4.75
N ALA A 115 -8.31 1.54 5.57
CA ALA A 115 -7.49 0.36 5.81
C ALA A 115 -7.77 -0.21 7.21
N HIS A 116 -7.52 -1.51 7.39
CA HIS A 116 -7.83 -2.25 8.61
C HIS A 116 -7.16 -1.76 9.91
N TYR A 117 -6.23 -0.80 9.82
CA TYR A 117 -5.51 -0.23 10.96
C TYR A 117 -5.71 1.29 11.11
N TYR A 118 -6.52 1.94 10.25
CA TYR A 118 -6.69 3.39 10.28
C TYR A 118 -7.42 3.89 11.53
N ASP A 119 -8.23 3.04 12.17
CA ASP A 119 -8.86 3.36 13.46
C ASP A 119 -7.85 3.53 14.62
N LEU A 120 -6.57 3.19 14.39
CA LEU A 120 -5.49 3.42 15.33
C LEU A 120 -4.77 4.76 15.09
N LEU A 121 -5.17 5.54 14.08
CA LEU A 121 -4.64 6.88 13.85
C LEU A 121 -5.18 7.82 14.93
N VAL A 122 -4.26 8.54 15.60
CA VAL A 122 -4.59 9.48 16.66
C VAL A 122 -4.05 10.84 16.27
N GLU A 123 -4.97 11.79 16.04
CA GLU A 123 -4.66 13.11 15.50
C GLU A 123 -4.07 14.06 16.53
N GLU A 124 -4.49 13.96 17.79
CA GLU A 124 -4.15 14.92 18.85
C GLU A 124 -3.90 14.24 20.20
N GLY A 125 -3.32 15.01 21.13
CA GLY A 125 -3.09 14.57 22.50
C GLY A 125 -1.79 13.80 22.72
N PRO A 126 -1.62 13.16 23.89
CA PRO A 126 -0.38 12.48 24.26
C PRO A 126 0.00 11.33 23.33
N GLU A 127 -1.01 10.65 22.77
CA GLU A 127 -0.86 9.49 21.88
C GLU A 127 -0.85 9.86 20.38
N GLN A 128 -0.75 11.15 20.06
CA GLN A 128 -0.69 11.63 18.68
C GLN A 128 0.41 10.90 17.88
N ASN A 129 0.01 10.28 16.78
CA ASN A 129 0.88 9.40 16.00
C ASN A 129 0.97 9.76 14.52
N TYR A 130 0.37 10.87 14.12
CA TYR A 130 0.52 11.48 12.80
C TYR A 130 0.15 12.97 12.87
N ILE A 131 0.47 13.72 11.81
CA ILE A 131 -0.04 15.08 11.59
C ILE A 131 -1.18 15.00 10.58
N ALA A 132 -2.40 15.37 10.99
CA ALA A 132 -3.50 15.58 10.06
C ALA A 132 -3.32 16.88 9.27
N VAL A 133 -3.67 16.88 7.99
CA VAL A 133 -3.76 18.08 7.14
C VAL A 133 -5.06 18.05 6.35
N ARG A 134 -5.56 19.20 5.90
CA ARG A 134 -6.80 19.22 5.09
C ARG A 134 -6.59 18.56 3.73
N ASN A 135 -7.66 18.05 3.13
CA ASN A 135 -7.63 17.46 1.78
C ASN A 135 -7.20 18.44 0.67
N ASP A 136 -7.33 19.75 0.89
CA ASP A 136 -6.84 20.79 0.00
C ASP A 136 -5.38 21.20 0.30
N PHE A 137 -4.77 20.63 1.35
CA PHE A 137 -3.43 20.92 1.87
C PHE A 137 -3.17 22.39 2.23
N SER A 138 -4.21 23.21 2.41
CA SER A 138 -4.03 24.64 2.68
C SER A 138 -3.41 24.95 4.04
N ASP A 139 -3.36 23.99 4.98
CA ASP A 139 -2.65 24.08 6.26
C ASP A 139 -1.31 23.33 6.30
N LEU A 140 -0.89 22.73 5.18
CA LEU A 140 0.29 21.87 5.16
C LEU A 140 1.55 22.65 5.55
N GLU A 141 1.84 23.77 4.89
CA GLU A 141 3.05 24.56 5.14
C GLU A 141 3.12 25.07 6.59
N GLU A 142 2.01 25.62 7.09
CA GLU A 142 1.91 26.11 8.46
C GLU A 142 2.23 25.00 9.47
N LYS A 143 1.65 23.81 9.28
CA LYS A 143 1.89 22.65 10.14
C LYS A 143 3.34 22.18 10.05
N ILE A 144 3.92 22.04 8.85
CA ILE A 144 5.33 21.65 8.71
C ILE A 144 6.24 22.64 9.44
N LYS A 145 6.06 23.96 9.23
CA LYS A 145 6.84 24.99 9.93
C LYS A 145 6.64 24.95 11.45
N HIS A 146 5.41 24.69 11.93
CA HIS A 146 5.12 24.54 13.35
C HIS A 146 5.94 23.42 14.01
N TYR A 147 6.02 22.25 13.36
CA TYR A 147 6.75 21.09 13.88
C TYR A 147 8.26 21.19 13.68
N LEU A 148 8.72 21.84 12.60
CA LEU A 148 10.14 22.18 12.42
C LEU A 148 10.65 23.10 13.54
N ALA A 149 9.85 24.07 13.97
CA ALA A 149 10.18 24.94 15.10
C ALA A 149 10.15 24.22 16.47
N ARG A 150 9.63 22.98 16.53
CA ARG A 150 9.46 22.19 17.75
C ARG A 150 9.96 20.75 17.53
N PRO A 151 11.27 20.54 17.32
CA PRO A 151 11.80 19.23 16.93
C PRO A 151 11.49 18.13 17.95
N ALA A 152 11.49 18.43 19.25
CA ALA A 152 11.10 17.45 20.28
C ALA A 152 9.63 17.00 20.18
N LEU A 153 8.74 17.90 19.77
CA LEU A 153 7.33 17.60 19.51
C LEU A 153 7.20 16.69 18.28
N ALA A 154 7.90 17.04 17.18
CA ALA A 154 7.90 16.24 15.96
C ALA A 154 8.47 14.83 16.19
N GLU A 155 9.60 14.74 16.89
CA GLU A 155 10.24 13.46 17.23
C GLU A 155 9.32 12.58 18.09
N ARG A 156 8.60 13.17 19.05
CA ARG A 156 7.62 12.43 19.86
C ARG A 156 6.54 11.81 18.98
N VAL A 157 5.96 12.57 18.05
CA VAL A 157 4.92 12.06 17.14
C VAL A 157 5.48 10.95 16.26
N ALA A 158 6.68 11.12 15.70
CA ALA A 158 7.36 10.11 14.90
C ALA A 158 7.60 8.80 15.68
N LYS A 159 8.13 8.90 16.91
CA LYS A 159 8.36 7.74 17.78
C LYS A 159 7.06 7.06 18.21
N THR A 160 6.01 7.83 18.47
CA THR A 160 4.68 7.29 18.81
C THR A 160 4.08 6.55 17.62
N SER A 161 4.26 7.08 16.40
CA SER A 161 3.88 6.42 15.15
C SER A 161 4.60 5.08 14.98
N ALA A 162 5.94 5.09 15.10
CA ALA A 162 6.73 3.87 14.99
C ALA A 162 6.36 2.84 16.07
N ALA A 163 6.26 3.24 17.33
CA ALA A 163 5.87 2.35 18.42
C ALA A 163 4.48 1.73 18.21
N THR A 164 3.53 2.50 17.69
CA THR A 164 2.16 2.04 17.41
C THR A 164 2.12 1.09 16.22
N PHE A 165 2.66 1.51 15.08
CA PHE A 165 2.50 0.79 13.82
C PHE A 165 3.66 -0.17 13.56
N ARG A 166 4.91 0.31 13.52
CA ARG A 166 6.09 -0.52 13.26
C ARG A 166 6.26 -1.63 14.29
N ASP A 167 6.09 -1.31 15.58
CA ASP A 167 6.53 -2.19 16.67
C ASP A 167 5.39 -3.00 17.30
N ARG A 168 4.13 -2.63 17.05
CA ARG A 168 2.96 -3.29 17.65
C ARG A 168 1.97 -3.81 16.63
N TYR A 169 1.27 -2.92 15.91
CA TYR A 169 0.09 -3.30 15.14
C TYR A 169 0.36 -3.74 13.69
N LEU A 170 1.46 -3.32 13.08
CA LEU A 170 1.88 -3.68 11.73
C LEU A 170 3.18 -4.50 11.72
N THR A 171 3.42 -5.28 12.77
CA THR A 171 4.47 -6.31 12.74
C THR A 171 4.03 -7.46 11.83
N PRO A 172 4.95 -8.23 11.21
CA PRO A 172 4.57 -9.41 10.42
C PRO A 172 3.69 -10.40 11.19
N ALA A 173 3.94 -10.57 12.49
CA ALA A 173 3.14 -11.42 13.36
C ALA A 173 1.73 -10.84 13.62
N ALA A 174 1.62 -9.52 13.83
CA ALA A 174 0.33 -8.85 14.01
C ALA A 174 -0.52 -8.90 12.72
N GLU A 175 0.09 -8.65 11.55
CA GLU A 175 -0.59 -8.79 10.26
C GLU A 175 -1.12 -10.22 10.07
N ALA A 176 -0.27 -11.24 10.31
CA ALA A 176 -0.69 -12.64 10.23
C ALA A 176 -1.81 -12.99 11.23
N CYS A 177 -1.76 -12.44 12.45
CA CYS A 177 -2.78 -12.61 13.47
C CYS A 177 -4.12 -12.02 13.02
N TYR A 178 -4.11 -10.80 12.48
CA TYR A 178 -5.30 -10.12 11.96
C TYR A 178 -5.96 -10.97 10.88
N TRP A 179 -5.21 -11.40 9.86
CA TRP A 179 -5.74 -12.23 8.78
C TRP A 179 -6.29 -13.56 9.28
N ARG A 180 -5.57 -14.25 10.17
CA ARG A 180 -6.03 -15.52 10.75
C ARG A 180 -7.34 -15.35 11.52
N ARG A 181 -7.47 -14.29 12.31
CA ARG A 181 -8.71 -13.98 13.04
C ARG A 181 -9.83 -13.66 12.06
N MET A 182 -9.58 -12.77 11.09
CA MET A 182 -10.56 -12.36 10.10
C MET A 182 -11.13 -13.54 9.31
N VAL A 183 -10.27 -14.42 8.78
CA VAL A 183 -10.70 -15.61 8.01
C VAL A 183 -11.50 -16.58 8.88
N ARG A 184 -11.11 -16.78 10.15
CA ARG A 184 -11.85 -17.65 11.07
C ARG A 184 -13.23 -17.09 11.40
N SER A 185 -13.29 -15.81 11.75
CA SER A 185 -14.56 -15.14 12.03
C SER A 185 -15.47 -15.08 10.81
N TRP A 186 -14.91 -14.95 9.60
CA TRP A 186 -15.67 -15.10 8.35
C TRP A 186 -16.25 -16.51 8.21
N ALA A 187 -15.45 -17.55 8.50
CA ALA A 187 -15.86 -18.94 8.43
C ALA A 187 -17.00 -19.27 9.42
N ASP A 188 -16.95 -18.69 10.63
CA ASP A 188 -17.99 -18.88 11.66
C ASP A 188 -19.36 -18.34 11.22
N CYS A 189 -19.39 -17.37 10.31
CA CYS A 189 -20.62 -16.78 9.77
C CYS A 189 -21.14 -17.46 8.49
N GLN A 190 -20.44 -18.48 7.96
CA GLN A 190 -20.87 -19.15 6.73
C GLN A 190 -22.00 -20.15 7.02
N ALA A 191 -23.01 -20.17 6.15
CA ALA A 191 -24.10 -21.15 6.21
C ALA A 191 -23.70 -22.55 5.68
N PHE A 192 -22.46 -22.71 5.21
CA PHE A 192 -21.97 -23.95 4.60
C PHE A 192 -20.49 -24.17 4.92
N LYS A 193 -20.06 -25.44 4.82
CA LYS A 193 -18.64 -25.80 4.87
C LYS A 193 -18.10 -25.90 3.44
N PRO A 194 -17.05 -25.17 3.07
CA PRO A 194 -16.46 -25.29 1.74
C PRO A 194 -15.90 -26.69 1.49
N GLU A 195 -16.23 -27.27 0.33
CA GLU A 195 -15.60 -28.49 -0.15
C GLU A 195 -14.28 -28.16 -0.86
N GLN A 196 -13.21 -28.89 -0.53
CA GLN A 196 -11.87 -28.68 -1.10
C GLN A 196 -11.70 -29.34 -2.47
N TYR A 197 -12.51 -30.36 -2.78
CA TYR A 197 -12.42 -31.11 -4.03
C TYR A 197 -13.79 -31.23 -4.67
N GLU A 198 -13.83 -31.20 -6.00
CA GLU A 198 -15.01 -31.53 -6.80
C GLU A 198 -14.77 -32.85 -7.57
N ASP A 199 -15.83 -33.62 -7.76
CA ASP A 199 -15.78 -34.83 -8.57
C ASP A 199 -15.87 -34.49 -10.06
N VAL A 200 -14.93 -35.00 -10.85
CA VAL A 200 -14.89 -34.85 -12.30
C VAL A 200 -14.98 -36.22 -12.94
N HIS A 201 -16.16 -36.51 -13.49
CA HIS A 201 -16.44 -37.74 -14.22
C HIS A 201 -15.75 -37.71 -15.59
N GLN A 202 -15.02 -38.78 -15.91
CA GLN A 202 -14.34 -38.96 -17.20
C GLN A 202 -15.18 -39.81 -18.15
N SER A 203 -14.80 -39.80 -19.43
CA SER A 203 -15.46 -40.58 -20.48
C SER A 203 -15.30 -42.10 -20.30
N ASP A 204 -14.24 -42.55 -19.63
CA ASP A 204 -13.99 -43.97 -19.31
C ASP A 204 -14.76 -44.47 -18.07
N GLY A 205 -15.61 -43.63 -17.47
CA GLY A 205 -16.38 -43.93 -16.26
C GLY A 205 -15.62 -43.74 -14.95
N SER A 206 -14.33 -43.38 -14.98
CA SER A 206 -13.56 -43.03 -13.79
C SER A 206 -13.99 -41.67 -13.21
N VAL A 207 -13.76 -41.47 -11.91
CA VAL A 207 -14.05 -40.21 -11.20
C VAL A 207 -12.75 -39.66 -10.62
N TRP A 208 -12.42 -38.42 -10.99
CA TRP A 208 -11.24 -37.71 -10.49
C TRP A 208 -11.63 -36.67 -9.45
N LYS A 209 -10.89 -36.61 -8.34
CA LYS A 209 -11.01 -35.53 -7.34
C LYS A 209 -10.17 -34.33 -7.78
N LYS A 210 -10.82 -33.28 -8.29
CA LYS A 210 -10.15 -32.05 -8.68
C LYS A 210 -10.17 -31.05 -7.54
N GLN A 211 -9.01 -30.52 -7.16
CA GLN A 211 -8.93 -29.49 -6.12
C GLN A 211 -9.64 -28.21 -6.57
N ARG A 212 -10.44 -27.62 -5.69
CA ARG A 212 -11.05 -26.31 -5.87
C ARG A 212 -10.03 -25.24 -5.48
N GLY A 213 -9.52 -24.52 -6.48
CA GLY A 213 -8.42 -23.58 -6.34
C GLY A 213 -7.09 -24.16 -6.83
N VAL A 214 -5.99 -23.51 -6.47
CA VAL A 214 -4.63 -23.93 -6.79
C VAL A 214 -3.73 -23.62 -5.61
N ASP A 215 -2.74 -24.45 -5.36
CA ASP A 215 -1.75 -24.21 -4.31
C ASP A 215 -0.96 -22.93 -4.59
N TRP A 216 -0.53 -22.25 -3.53
CA TRP A 216 0.12 -20.94 -3.63
C TRP A 216 1.39 -21.00 -4.49
N GLU A 217 2.19 -22.05 -4.35
CA GLU A 217 3.43 -22.27 -5.08
C GLU A 217 3.17 -22.40 -6.59
N ALA A 218 2.12 -23.14 -6.96
CA ALA A 218 1.71 -23.33 -8.35
C ALA A 218 1.07 -22.05 -8.95
N PHE A 219 0.41 -21.24 -8.13
CA PHE A 219 -0.08 -19.93 -8.54
C PHE A 219 1.06 -18.92 -8.76
N LEU A 220 2.02 -18.87 -7.82
CA LEU A 220 3.10 -17.89 -7.80
C LEU A 220 4.12 -18.16 -8.91
N VAL A 221 4.45 -19.42 -9.17
CA VAL A 221 5.47 -19.84 -10.15
C VAL A 221 4.78 -20.46 -11.36
N ARG A 222 3.88 -19.72 -12.00
CA ARG A 222 3.18 -20.21 -13.18
C ARG A 222 4.12 -20.28 -14.38
N ASP A 223 4.43 -21.48 -14.86
CA ASP A 223 5.10 -21.68 -16.13
C ASP A 223 4.12 -21.43 -17.30
N PRO A 224 4.35 -20.42 -18.16
CA PRO A 224 3.51 -20.18 -19.33
C PRO A 224 3.54 -21.33 -20.35
N GLY A 225 4.65 -22.08 -20.42
CA GLY A 225 4.87 -23.22 -21.30
C GLY A 225 4.31 -24.54 -20.76
N PHE A 226 4.11 -24.64 -19.44
CA PHE A 226 3.51 -25.81 -18.79
C PHE A 226 2.23 -25.43 -18.05
N LYS A 227 1.12 -25.38 -18.79
CA LYS A 227 -0.20 -25.12 -18.19
C LYS A 227 -0.61 -26.30 -17.33
N LEU A 228 -0.97 -26.04 -16.07
CA LEU A 228 -1.69 -27.02 -15.26
C LEU A 228 -3.05 -27.31 -15.91
N GLU A 229 -3.12 -28.46 -16.59
CA GLU A 229 -4.35 -29.01 -17.14
C GLU A 229 -4.94 -29.99 -16.13
N PHE A 230 -6.16 -29.69 -15.70
CA PHE A 230 -6.94 -30.60 -14.87
C PHE A 230 -7.85 -31.43 -15.78
N PRO A 231 -8.03 -32.73 -15.50
CA PRO A 231 -8.97 -33.58 -16.22
C PRO A 231 -10.36 -32.94 -16.33
N GLY A 232 -11.07 -33.17 -17.45
CA GLY A 232 -12.40 -32.62 -17.71
C GLY A 232 -12.45 -31.21 -18.32
N LYS A 233 -11.31 -30.53 -18.55
CA LYS A 233 -11.25 -29.25 -19.29
C LYS A 233 -11.44 -29.37 -20.82
N GLU A 234 -11.67 -30.57 -21.35
CA GLU A 234 -11.69 -30.82 -22.81
C GLU A 234 -12.85 -30.17 -23.59
N LYS A 235 -13.84 -29.52 -22.95
CA LYS A 235 -15.04 -29.03 -23.67
C LYS A 235 -15.15 -27.53 -23.96
N GLU A 236 -14.15 -26.70 -23.67
CA GLU A 236 -14.22 -25.27 -24.03
C GLU A 236 -13.41 -24.87 -25.29
N LYS A 237 -12.53 -25.74 -25.82
CA LYS A 237 -11.71 -25.39 -26.99
C LYS A 237 -12.39 -25.58 -28.35
N GLU A 238 -13.55 -26.24 -28.45
CA GLU A 238 -14.16 -26.58 -29.75
C GLU A 238 -15.41 -25.77 -30.16
N LYS A 239 -15.96 -24.88 -29.33
CA LYS A 239 -17.16 -24.10 -29.72
C LYS A 239 -16.91 -22.80 -30.50
N GLY A 240 -15.69 -22.58 -30.99
CA GLY A 240 -15.29 -21.32 -31.63
C GLY A 240 -14.85 -21.36 -33.09
N LYS A 241 -14.85 -22.53 -33.77
CA LYS A 241 -14.26 -22.63 -35.12
C LYS A 241 -15.10 -23.18 -36.26
N ASP A 242 -16.29 -23.72 -36.02
CA ASP A 242 -17.15 -24.15 -37.12
C ASP A 242 -18.40 -23.26 -37.25
N GLY A 243 -18.27 -22.24 -38.09
CA GLY A 243 -19.32 -21.29 -38.41
C GLY A 243 -19.00 -20.41 -39.62
N ARG A 244 -18.22 -20.91 -40.59
CA ARG A 244 -18.21 -20.40 -41.96
C ARG A 244 -18.61 -21.55 -42.88
N GLY A 245 -19.91 -21.76 -42.97
CA GLY A 245 -20.50 -22.44 -44.11
C GLY A 245 -20.71 -21.40 -45.21
N GLU A 246 -19.90 -21.50 -46.26
CA GLU A 246 -20.26 -21.02 -47.58
C GLU A 246 -21.55 -21.70 -48.01
N ASP A 247 -22.54 -20.93 -48.45
CA ASP A 247 -23.56 -21.44 -49.35
C ASP A 247 -23.69 -20.43 -50.49
N GLY A 248 -23.42 -20.93 -51.71
CA GLY A 248 -23.32 -20.13 -52.92
C GLY A 248 -24.52 -20.35 -53.84
N ARG A 249 -25.04 -19.26 -54.40
CA ARG A 249 -25.35 -19.05 -55.83
C ARG A 249 -26.07 -17.73 -56.01
#